data_AF-A0A258SR53-F1
#
_entry.id   AF-A0A258SR53-F1
#
_cell.length_a   1.000
_cell.length_b   1.000
_cell.length_c   1.000
_cell.angle_alpha   90.00
_cell.angle_beta   90.00
_cell.angle_gamma   90.00
#
_symmetry.space_group_name_H-M   'P 1'
#
loop_
_entity.id
_entity.type
_entity.pdbx_description
1 polymer ?
#
loop_
_entity_poly.entity_id
_entity_poly.type
_entity_poly.pdbx_seq_one_letter_code
_entity_poly.pdbx_strand_id
1 'polypeptide(L)'
;MVLDRRGALAWPERGVLAVADLHLEKASAFARRGQMLPPYDSADTLARLEALIARWAPALVIALGDTLHDRWAQERIAPQTRDRLAALQRGRSFIWIAGNHDPEPNALLEGEWAREIRIGPLTFRHEPLPGEVTGEVAGHLHPVARLVQRGHSIRRRCFATDGMRMVLPALGSLTGGLNVRHPAVSGLFGGRYEAH
;
A
#
# COMPACT_ATOMS: atom_id res chain seq x y z
N MET A 1 14.74 -10.33 1.58
CA MET A 1 13.45 -9.60 1.67
C MET A 1 12.62 -10.17 2.81
N VAL A 2 11.87 -9.32 3.52
CA VAL A 2 11.06 -9.68 4.68
C VAL A 2 9.66 -9.09 4.54
N LEU A 3 8.64 -9.92 4.77
CA LEU A 3 7.24 -9.48 4.85
C LEU A 3 6.92 -9.04 6.26
N ASP A 4 6.76 -7.74 6.49
CA ASP A 4 6.32 -7.22 7.78
C ASP A 4 4.80 -7.37 7.90
N ARG A 5 4.35 -8.01 8.98
CA ARG A 5 2.92 -8.18 9.32
C ARG A 5 2.09 -6.90 9.34
N ARG A 6 2.72 -5.73 9.38
CA ARG A 6 2.03 -4.44 9.23
C ARG A 6 1.58 -4.15 7.80
N GLY A 7 2.03 -4.93 6.81
CA GLY A 7 1.65 -4.82 5.40
C GLY A 7 2.73 -4.19 4.52
N ALA A 8 4.01 -4.42 4.82
CA ALA A 8 5.12 -3.88 4.04
C ALA A 8 6.12 -4.96 3.60
N LEU A 9 6.70 -4.76 2.43
CA LEU A 9 7.85 -5.53 1.95
C LEU A 9 9.12 -4.75 2.30
N ALA A 10 9.93 -5.30 3.20
CA ALA A 10 11.24 -4.75 3.53
C ALA A 10 12.34 -5.48 2.73
N TRP A 11 13.25 -4.70 2.15
CA TRP A 11 14.46 -5.20 1.48
C TRP A 11 15.69 -4.52 2.08
N PRO A 12 16.14 -4.99 3.27
CA PRO A 12 17.21 -4.34 4.04
C PRO A 12 18.52 -4.26 3.28
N GLU A 13 18.86 -5.28 2.48
CA GLU A 13 20.10 -5.33 1.70
C GLU A 13 20.18 -4.23 0.64
N ARG A 14 19.06 -3.62 0.26
CA ARG A 14 18.97 -2.44 -0.63
C ARG A 14 18.51 -1.18 0.09
N GLY A 15 18.24 -1.24 1.39
CA GLY A 15 17.65 -0.12 2.14
C GLY A 15 16.26 0.29 1.63
N VAL A 16 15.47 -0.63 1.08
CA VAL A 16 14.15 -0.36 0.48
C VAL A 16 13.02 -0.83 1.41
N LEU A 17 11.97 -0.02 1.52
CA LEU A 17 10.70 -0.40 2.11
C LEU A 17 9.57 -0.09 1.11
N ALA A 18 8.80 -1.10 0.72
CA ALA A 18 7.62 -0.93 -0.14
C ALA A 18 6.32 -1.11 0.65
N VAL A 19 5.37 -0.20 0.44
CA VAL A 19 4.02 -0.20 1.01
C VAL A 19 3.01 0.11 -0.08
N ALA A 20 1.74 -0.27 0.11
CA ALA A 20 0.71 -0.06 -0.90
C ALA A 20 -0.56 0.54 -0.29
N ASP A 21 -1.29 1.33 -1.08
CA ASP A 21 -2.67 1.72 -0.84
C ASP A 21 -2.93 2.31 0.56
N LEU A 22 -2.30 3.45 0.85
CA LEU A 22 -2.46 4.15 2.13
C LEU A 22 -3.85 4.77 2.26
N HIS A 23 -4.42 5.28 1.15
CA HIS A 23 -5.71 5.97 1.09
C HIS A 23 -5.93 6.98 2.22
N LEU A 24 -4.97 7.89 2.41
CA LEU A 24 -5.12 8.99 3.35
C LEU A 24 -6.36 9.83 2.97
N GLU A 25 -7.06 10.35 3.97
CA GLU A 25 -8.27 11.18 3.82
C GLU A 25 -9.50 10.44 3.25
N LYS A 26 -9.56 9.11 3.43
CA LYS A 26 -10.74 8.33 3.05
C LYS A 26 -11.95 8.67 3.92
N ALA A 27 -11.80 8.74 5.25
CA ALA A 27 -12.91 9.10 6.12
C ALA A 27 -13.48 10.50 5.78
N SER A 28 -12.61 11.49 5.52
CA SER A 28 -13.04 12.85 5.16
C SER A 28 -13.73 12.90 3.79
N ALA A 29 -13.32 12.07 2.83
CA ALA A 29 -14.01 11.94 1.54
C ALA A 29 -15.44 11.38 1.68
N PHE A 30 -15.63 10.39 2.54
CA PHE A 30 -16.94 9.82 2.82
C PHE A 30 -17.84 10.79 3.58
N ALA A 31 -17.29 11.55 4.53
CA ALA A 31 -18.02 12.58 5.27
C ALA A 31 -18.62 13.64 4.33
N ARG A 32 -17.88 14.06 3.28
CA ARG A 32 -18.40 14.98 2.24
C ARG A 32 -19.61 14.43 1.48
N ARG A 33 -19.79 13.11 1.47
CA ARG A 33 -20.93 12.41 0.86
C ARG A 33 -21.99 11.99 1.88
N GLY A 34 -21.92 12.50 3.11
CA GLY A 34 -22.89 12.24 4.17
C GLY A 34 -22.67 10.93 4.94
N GLN A 35 -21.58 10.20 4.68
CA GLN A 35 -21.25 8.98 5.40
C GLN A 35 -20.14 9.25 6.42
N MET A 36 -20.49 9.18 7.70
CA MET A 36 -19.52 9.38 8.79
C MET A 36 -18.75 8.08 9.05
N LEU A 37 -17.45 8.12 8.79
CA LEU A 37 -16.50 7.09 9.20
C LEU A 37 -15.63 7.60 10.35
N PRO A 38 -14.98 6.72 11.13
CA PRO A 38 -14.09 7.17 12.18
C PRO A 38 -12.96 8.07 11.61
N PRO A 39 -12.77 9.30 12.15
CA PRO A 39 -11.97 10.34 11.50
C PRO A 39 -10.45 10.21 11.74
N TYR A 40 -9.99 9.06 12.23
CA TYR A 40 -8.60 8.80 12.61
C TYR A 40 -7.86 7.89 11.63
N ASP A 41 -8.44 7.63 10.45
CA ASP A 41 -7.90 6.70 9.45
C ASP A 41 -6.54 7.12 8.89
N SER A 42 -6.37 8.39 8.52
CA SER A 42 -5.07 8.93 8.09
C SER A 42 -4.04 8.81 9.21
N ALA A 43 -4.43 9.13 10.44
CA ALA A 43 -3.53 9.12 11.59
C ALA A 43 -3.06 7.71 11.98
N ASP A 44 -3.94 6.71 11.96
CA ASP A 44 -3.59 5.29 12.20
C ASP A 44 -2.72 4.72 11.08
N THR A 45 -3.01 5.11 9.83
CA THR A 45 -2.21 4.69 8.66
C THR A 45 -0.79 5.24 8.74
N LEU A 46 -0.63 6.53 9.07
CA LEU A 46 0.70 7.12 9.28
C LEU A 46 1.43 6.52 10.47
N ALA A 47 0.73 6.18 11.57
CA ALA A 47 1.36 5.52 12.72
C ALA A 47 1.95 4.15 12.35
N ARG A 48 1.28 3.39 11.47
CA ARG A 48 1.80 2.13 10.94
C ARG A 48 3.04 2.35 10.07
N LEU A 49 3.02 3.36 9.20
CA LEU A 49 4.15 3.71 8.34
C LEU A 49 5.35 4.20 9.17
N GLU A 50 5.13 5.02 10.18
CA GLU A 50 6.14 5.46 11.16
C GLU A 50 6.80 4.26 11.85
N ALA A 51 6.00 3.31 12.33
CA ALA A 51 6.53 2.10 12.97
C ALA A 51 7.37 1.23 12.02
N LEU A 52 6.98 1.17 10.75
CA LEU A 52 7.73 0.46 9.71
C LEU A 52 9.06 1.16 9.40
N ILE A 53 9.04 2.47 9.18
CA ILE A 53 10.24 3.27 8.91
C ILE A 53 11.20 3.25 10.10
N ALA A 54 10.68 3.37 11.34
CA ALA A 54 11.49 3.28 12.54
C ALA A 54 12.15 1.90 12.71
N ARG A 55 11.43 0.82 12.37
CA ARG A 55 11.96 -0.55 12.46
C ARG A 55 13.03 -0.84 11.42
N TRP A 56 12.80 -0.45 10.17
CA TRP A 56 13.62 -0.87 9.04
C TRP A 56 14.66 0.17 8.62
N ALA A 57 14.53 1.41 9.09
CA ALA A 57 15.38 2.54 8.74
C ALA A 57 15.73 2.61 7.25
N PRO A 58 14.74 2.56 6.33
CA PRO A 58 15.01 2.50 4.90
C PRO A 58 15.63 3.81 4.40
N ALA A 59 16.56 3.68 3.45
CA ALA A 59 17.06 4.81 2.67
C ALA A 59 16.05 5.24 1.59
N LEU A 60 15.22 4.29 1.11
CA LEU A 60 14.20 4.51 0.10
C LEU A 60 12.86 3.89 0.52
N VAL A 61 11.79 4.68 0.48
CA VAL A 61 10.40 4.22 0.62
C VAL A 61 9.72 4.28 -0.74
N ILE A 62 9.03 3.20 -1.13
CA ILE A 62 8.24 3.12 -2.36
C ILE A 62 6.77 2.92 -1.96
N ALA A 63 5.91 3.87 -2.35
CA ALA A 63 4.46 3.76 -2.17
C ALA A 63 3.82 3.33 -3.49
N LEU A 64 3.20 2.14 -3.50
CA LEU A 64 2.65 1.49 -4.70
C LEU A 64 1.25 2.01 -5.07
N GLY A 65 1.13 3.32 -5.24
CA GLY A 65 -0.12 3.99 -5.62
C GLY A 65 -1.19 4.06 -4.54
N ASP A 66 -2.21 4.85 -4.83
CA ASP A 66 -3.35 5.13 -3.98
C ASP A 66 -2.91 5.59 -2.58
N THR A 67 -1.94 6.50 -2.55
CA THR A 67 -1.46 7.14 -1.32
C THR A 67 -2.55 8.03 -0.73
N LEU A 68 -3.19 8.85 -1.57
CA LEU A 68 -4.34 9.67 -1.22
C LEU A 68 -5.64 8.99 -1.67
N HIS A 69 -6.74 9.20 -0.94
CA HIS A 69 -8.03 8.64 -1.32
C HIS A 69 -8.70 9.39 -2.48
N ASP A 70 -8.37 10.66 -2.71
CA ASP A 70 -8.82 11.41 -3.88
C ASP A 70 -7.95 12.66 -4.09
N ARG A 71 -8.06 13.27 -5.28
CA ARG A 71 -7.32 14.49 -5.65
C ARG A 71 -7.56 15.70 -4.73
N TRP A 72 -8.68 15.72 -4.00
CA TRP A 72 -9.03 16.79 -3.07
C TRP A 72 -8.55 16.49 -1.64
N ALA A 73 -7.88 15.36 -1.39
CA ALA A 73 -7.34 15.02 -0.09
C ALA A 73 -6.38 16.11 0.42
N GLN A 74 -5.59 16.72 -0.49
CA GLN A 74 -4.67 17.82 -0.17
C GLN A 74 -5.36 19.06 0.42
N GLU A 75 -6.62 19.30 0.06
CA GLU A 75 -7.40 20.44 0.57
C GLU A 75 -8.00 20.14 1.95
N ARG A 76 -8.19 18.86 2.28
CA ARG A 76 -8.86 18.43 3.51
C ARG A 76 -7.91 17.96 4.60
N ILE A 77 -6.71 17.53 4.21
CA ILE A 77 -5.76 16.93 5.13
C ILE A 77 -5.47 17.89 6.29
N ALA A 78 -5.62 17.38 7.51
CA ALA A 78 -5.35 18.17 8.70
C ALA A 78 -3.87 18.58 8.73
N PRO A 79 -3.53 19.80 9.20
CA PRO A 79 -2.15 20.27 9.28
C PRO A 79 -1.22 19.28 10.00
N GLN A 80 -1.68 18.67 11.10
CA GLN A 80 -0.90 17.71 11.87
C GLN A 80 -0.59 16.43 11.07
N THR A 81 -1.54 15.95 10.26
CA THR A 81 -1.33 14.79 9.39
C THR A 81 -0.33 15.11 8.28
N ARG A 82 -0.43 16.31 7.68
CA ARG A 82 0.55 16.81 6.70
C ARG A 82 1.94 16.91 7.30
N ASP A 83 2.08 17.48 8.49
CA ASP A 83 3.38 17.66 9.14
C ASP A 83 4.04 16.31 9.49
N ARG A 84 3.24 15.31 9.89
CA ARG A 84 3.71 13.93 10.07
C ARG A 84 4.20 13.30 8.77
N LEU A 85 3.44 13.46 7.69
CA LEU A 85 3.83 12.95 6.37
C LEU A 85 5.13 13.60 5.87
N ALA A 86 5.26 14.92 6.01
CA ALA A 86 6.51 15.64 5.73
C ALA A 86 7.67 15.10 6.59
N ALA A 87 7.43 14.83 7.88
CA ALA A 87 8.44 14.25 8.77
C ALA A 87 8.92 12.87 8.34
N LEU A 88 8.02 12.02 7.83
CA LEU A 88 8.37 10.71 7.29
C LEU A 88 9.27 10.80 6.06
N GLN A 89 9.17 11.87 5.27
CA GLN A 89 9.97 12.07 4.06
C GLN A 89 11.37 12.62 4.35
N ARG A 90 11.57 13.34 5.46
CA ARG A 90 12.88 13.92 5.79
C ARG A 90 13.98 12.87 5.99
N GLY A 91 15.10 13.07 5.31
CA GLY A 91 16.31 12.27 5.45
C GLY A 91 16.28 10.92 4.73
N ARG A 92 15.34 10.73 3.80
CA ARG A 92 15.23 9.53 2.96
C ARG A 92 14.56 9.86 1.63
N SER A 93 14.76 8.99 0.64
CA SER A 93 14.08 9.12 -0.65
C SER A 93 12.67 8.52 -0.55
N PHE A 94 11.72 9.17 -1.22
CA PHE A 94 10.39 8.64 -1.46
C PHE A 94 10.15 8.55 -2.96
N ILE A 95 9.57 7.43 -3.37
CA ILE A 95 9.05 7.22 -4.72
C ILE A 95 7.58 6.90 -4.61
N TRP A 96 6.77 7.79 -5.17
CA TRP A 96 5.33 7.68 -5.26
C TRP A 96 4.97 7.09 -6.61
N ILE A 97 4.57 5.81 -6.61
CA ILE A 97 4.00 5.22 -7.82
C ILE A 97 2.59 5.78 -8.00
N ALA A 98 2.26 6.26 -9.20
CA ALA A 98 0.94 6.80 -9.50
C ALA A 98 -0.14 5.72 -9.34
N GLY A 99 -1.17 6.02 -8.57
CA GLY A 99 -2.36 5.17 -8.40
C GLY A 99 -3.54 5.65 -9.25
N ASN A 100 -4.67 4.96 -9.10
CA ASN A 100 -5.92 5.38 -9.72
C ASN A 100 -6.53 6.59 -9.02
N HIS A 101 -6.33 6.71 -7.71
CA HIS A 101 -6.87 7.80 -6.89
C HIS A 101 -5.99 9.05 -6.88
N ASP A 102 -4.70 8.88 -7.15
CA ASP A 102 -3.67 9.91 -7.22
C ASP A 102 -2.76 9.70 -8.46
N PRO A 103 -3.29 9.91 -9.67
CA PRO A 103 -2.56 9.63 -10.92
C PRO A 103 -1.45 10.64 -11.23
N GLU A 104 -1.46 11.80 -10.59
CA GLU A 104 -0.59 12.93 -10.91
C GLU A 104 0.13 13.44 -9.65
N PRO A 105 1.36 13.98 -9.80
CA PRO A 105 2.08 14.60 -8.71
C PRO A 105 1.28 15.70 -8.00
N ASN A 106 1.47 15.81 -6.69
CA ASN A 106 0.87 16.88 -5.90
C ASN A 106 1.84 17.39 -4.83
N ALA A 107 1.61 18.62 -4.36
CA ALA A 107 2.50 19.32 -3.46
C ALA A 107 2.57 18.72 -2.03
N LEU A 108 1.68 17.80 -1.67
CA LEU A 108 1.67 17.15 -0.36
C LEU A 108 2.69 16.00 -0.28
N LEU A 109 3.00 15.36 -1.42
CA LEU A 109 3.87 14.20 -1.53
C LEU A 109 5.20 14.61 -2.19
N GLU A 110 6.17 14.94 -1.34
CA GLU A 110 7.53 15.30 -1.74
C GLU A 110 8.32 14.05 -2.16
N GLY A 111 9.14 14.17 -3.20
CA GLY A 111 9.93 13.06 -3.72
C GLY A 111 9.66 12.80 -5.19
N GLU A 112 10.12 11.65 -5.66
CA GLU A 112 10.00 11.28 -7.06
C GLU A 112 8.65 10.61 -7.33
N TRP A 113 8.09 10.87 -8.50
CA TRP A 113 6.86 10.27 -8.97
C TRP A 113 7.13 9.44 -10.22
N ALA A 114 6.57 8.23 -10.25
CA ALA A 114 6.77 7.30 -11.37
C ALA A 114 5.49 6.48 -11.62
N ARG A 115 5.38 5.84 -12.79
CA ARG A 115 4.33 4.85 -13.06
C ARG A 115 4.74 3.44 -12.64
N GLU A 116 6.03 3.16 -12.72
CA GLU A 116 6.68 1.98 -12.20
C GLU A 116 8.16 2.30 -11.99
N ILE A 117 8.84 1.53 -11.15
CA ILE A 117 10.29 1.60 -11.01
C ILE A 117 10.90 0.20 -10.94
N ARG A 118 12.05 0.03 -11.59
CA ARG A 118 12.84 -1.19 -11.52
C ARG A 118 14.05 -1.02 -10.60
N ILE A 119 14.18 -1.90 -9.62
CA ILE A 119 15.35 -1.98 -8.73
C ILE A 119 15.89 -3.41 -8.77
N GLY A 120 17.01 -3.60 -9.47
CA GLY A 120 17.58 -4.92 -9.71
C GLY A 120 16.61 -5.84 -10.46
N PRO A 121 16.27 -7.02 -9.92
CA PRO A 121 15.34 -7.94 -10.57
C PRO A 121 13.86 -7.57 -10.36
N LEU A 122 13.54 -6.59 -9.51
CA LEU A 122 12.16 -6.27 -9.14
C LEU A 122 11.65 -5.04 -9.86
N THR A 123 10.40 -5.11 -10.35
CA THR A 123 9.62 -3.98 -10.84
C THR A 123 8.47 -3.71 -9.88
N PHE A 124 8.43 -2.49 -9.35
CA PHE A 124 7.40 -1.98 -8.45
C PHE A 124 6.37 -1.17 -9.25
N ARG A 125 5.08 -1.47 -9.09
CA ARG A 125 3.97 -0.81 -9.78
C ARG A 125 2.73 -0.72 -8.88
N HIS A 126 1.74 0.09 -9.26
CA HIS A 126 0.46 0.13 -8.54
C HIS A 126 -0.40 -1.10 -8.85
N GLU A 127 -0.80 -1.26 -10.12
CA GLU A 127 -1.70 -2.34 -10.54
C GLU A 127 -0.91 -3.52 -11.13
N PRO A 128 -1.16 -4.77 -10.70
CA PRO A 128 -0.51 -5.96 -11.27
C PRO A 128 -0.84 -6.13 -12.76
N LEU A 129 0.16 -6.49 -13.58
CA LEU A 129 -0.10 -6.73 -15.01
C LEU A 129 -0.79 -8.08 -15.26
N PRO A 130 -1.69 -8.19 -16.26
CA PRO A 130 -2.23 -9.49 -16.66
C PRO A 130 -1.13 -10.39 -17.25
N GLY A 131 -1.30 -11.71 -17.12
CA GLY A 131 -0.38 -12.71 -17.68
C GLY A 131 0.84 -13.01 -16.81
N GLU A 132 1.80 -13.76 -17.36
CA GLU A 132 3.02 -14.14 -16.64
C GLU A 132 4.01 -12.96 -16.57
N VAL A 133 4.47 -12.66 -15.36
CA VAL A 133 5.44 -11.60 -15.10
C VAL A 133 6.42 -12.07 -14.02
N THR A 134 7.70 -11.79 -14.23
CA THR A 134 8.78 -12.15 -13.28
C THR A 134 9.32 -10.93 -12.58
N GLY A 135 9.41 -11.00 -11.25
CA GLY A 135 9.93 -9.94 -10.39
C GLY A 135 8.96 -8.79 -10.16
N GLU A 136 7.65 -9.03 -10.19
CA GLU A 136 6.67 -7.94 -9.97
C GLU A 136 6.32 -7.77 -8.49
N VAL A 137 6.24 -6.51 -8.04
CA VAL A 137 5.70 -6.13 -6.74
C VAL A 137 4.61 -5.06 -6.96
N ALA A 138 3.38 -5.37 -6.59
CA ALA A 138 2.22 -4.53 -6.88
C ALA A 138 1.27 -4.36 -5.68
N GLY A 139 0.38 -3.37 -5.74
CA GLY A 139 -0.67 -3.07 -4.76
C GLY A 139 -2.08 -3.29 -5.34
N HIS A 140 -2.95 -2.29 -5.17
CA HIS A 140 -4.26 -2.12 -5.82
C HIS A 140 -5.37 -3.09 -5.37
N LEU A 141 -5.10 -4.40 -5.34
CA LEU A 141 -6.14 -5.41 -5.10
C LEU A 141 -6.47 -5.65 -3.63
N HIS A 142 -5.58 -5.20 -2.74
CA HIS A 142 -5.67 -5.32 -1.28
C HIS A 142 -6.02 -6.76 -0.84
N PRO A 143 -5.18 -7.77 -1.16
CA PRO A 143 -5.48 -9.16 -0.87
C PRO A 143 -5.83 -9.41 0.60
N VAL A 144 -6.91 -10.16 0.81
CA VAL A 144 -7.34 -10.65 2.12
C VAL A 144 -7.58 -12.15 2.13
N ALA A 145 -7.06 -12.82 3.16
CA ALA A 145 -7.38 -14.19 3.46
C ALA A 145 -8.64 -14.27 4.34
N ARG A 146 -9.50 -15.25 4.07
CA ARG A 146 -10.63 -15.61 4.94
C ARG A 146 -10.29 -16.92 5.64
N LEU A 147 -10.13 -16.86 6.96
CA LEU A 147 -9.87 -18.00 7.81
C LEU A 147 -11.16 -18.39 8.53
N VAL A 148 -11.56 -19.65 8.43
CA VAL A 148 -12.73 -20.18 9.12
C VAL A 148 -12.25 -21.19 10.16
N GLN A 149 -12.50 -20.90 11.43
CA GLN A 149 -12.11 -21.77 12.54
C GLN A 149 -13.24 -21.82 13.57
N ARG A 150 -13.69 -23.03 13.92
CA ARG A 150 -14.74 -23.28 14.94
C ARG A 150 -16.00 -22.43 14.73
N GLY A 151 -16.47 -22.30 13.48
CA GLY A 151 -17.66 -21.52 13.13
C GLY A 151 -17.44 -20.00 13.04
N HIS A 152 -16.27 -19.49 13.43
CA HIS A 152 -15.93 -18.07 13.30
C HIS A 152 -15.15 -17.82 12.00
N SER A 153 -15.58 -16.80 11.26
CA SER A 153 -14.92 -16.36 10.02
C SER A 153 -14.18 -15.06 10.27
N ILE A 154 -12.86 -15.08 10.10
CA ILE A 154 -12.00 -13.91 10.29
C ILE A 154 -11.40 -13.55 8.93
N ARG A 155 -11.48 -12.26 8.58
CA ARG A 155 -10.74 -11.70 7.44
C ARG A 155 -9.45 -11.04 7.94
N ARG A 156 -8.35 -11.31 7.25
CA ARG A 156 -7.05 -10.72 7.51
C ARG A 156 -6.43 -10.28 6.19
N ARG A 157 -5.80 -9.11 6.20
CA ARG A 157 -4.90 -8.70 5.12
C ARG A 157 -3.76 -9.69 5.01
N CYS A 158 -3.34 -9.99 3.79
CA CYS A 158 -2.25 -10.91 3.53
C CYS A 158 -1.45 -10.45 2.32
N PHE A 159 -0.21 -10.87 2.22
CA PHE A 159 0.54 -10.83 0.96
C PHE A 159 0.07 -11.98 0.09
N ALA A 160 0.04 -11.81 -1.23
CA ALA A 160 -0.20 -12.91 -2.17
C ALA A 160 0.98 -13.06 -3.13
N THR A 161 1.56 -14.25 -3.25
CA THR A 161 2.73 -14.48 -4.11
C THR A 161 2.82 -15.90 -4.62
N ASP A 162 3.30 -16.08 -5.85
CA ASP A 162 3.69 -17.36 -6.45
C ASP A 162 5.22 -17.51 -6.57
N GLY A 163 5.99 -16.61 -5.96
CA GLY A 163 7.44 -16.52 -6.08
C GLY A 163 7.92 -15.72 -7.30
N MET A 164 7.08 -15.49 -8.31
CA MET A 164 7.40 -14.66 -9.48
C MET A 164 6.86 -13.24 -9.32
N ARG A 165 5.70 -13.10 -8.67
CA ARG A 165 5.03 -11.84 -8.37
C ARG A 165 4.64 -11.78 -6.89
N MET A 166 4.54 -10.56 -6.36
CA MET A 166 3.96 -10.28 -5.07
C MET A 166 2.92 -9.17 -5.14
N VAL A 167 1.74 -9.41 -4.58
CA VAL A 167 0.72 -8.40 -4.35
C VAL A 167 0.68 -8.07 -2.85
N LEU A 168 0.93 -6.81 -2.51
CA LEU A 168 0.96 -6.31 -1.15
C LEU A 168 -0.47 -6.05 -0.65
N PRO A 169 -0.73 -6.28 0.65
CA PRO A 169 -1.96 -5.80 1.27
C PRO A 169 -1.94 -4.27 1.37
N ALA A 170 -3.12 -3.66 1.42
CA ALA A 170 -3.23 -2.24 1.71
C ALA A 170 -2.74 -1.90 3.13
N LEU A 171 -2.00 -0.80 3.24
CA LEU A 171 -1.58 -0.24 4.53
C LEU A 171 -2.72 0.58 5.18
N GLY A 172 -3.59 1.17 4.36
CA GLY A 172 -4.65 2.07 4.80
C GLY A 172 -5.63 1.46 5.79
N SER A 173 -6.05 2.24 6.78
CA SER A 173 -6.82 1.74 7.94
C SER A 173 -8.28 1.43 7.62
N LEU A 174 -8.88 2.14 6.65
CA LEU A 174 -10.26 1.94 6.18
C LEU A 174 -10.33 1.23 4.81
N THR A 175 -9.31 0.45 4.48
CA THR A 175 -9.26 -0.31 3.23
C THR A 175 -10.05 -1.61 3.36
N GLY A 176 -10.79 -1.92 2.29
CA GLY A 176 -11.44 -3.21 2.13
C GLY A 176 -10.41 -4.23 1.66
N GLY A 177 -10.85 -5.17 0.85
CA GLY A 177 -9.92 -5.99 0.10
C GLY A 177 -10.56 -7.18 -0.56
N LEU A 178 -9.94 -7.64 -1.64
CA LEU A 178 -10.41 -8.80 -2.38
C LEU A 178 -9.96 -10.07 -1.70
N ASN A 179 -10.86 -11.04 -1.58
CA ASN A 179 -10.46 -12.34 -1.10
C ASN A 179 -9.38 -12.89 -2.04
N VAL A 180 -8.34 -13.55 -1.51
CA VAL A 180 -7.30 -14.13 -2.35
C VAL A 180 -7.83 -15.08 -3.41
N ARG A 181 -8.99 -15.72 -3.20
CA ARG A 181 -9.69 -16.59 -4.16
C ARG A 181 -10.56 -15.84 -5.17
N HIS A 182 -10.65 -14.52 -5.08
CA HIS A 182 -11.39 -13.71 -6.04
C HIS A 182 -10.69 -13.79 -7.40
N PRO A 183 -11.42 -13.93 -8.53
CA PRO A 183 -10.81 -14.11 -9.86
C PRO A 183 -9.79 -13.04 -10.24
N ALA A 184 -10.01 -11.79 -9.85
CA ALA A 184 -9.05 -10.70 -10.09
C ALA A 184 -7.71 -10.86 -9.35
N VAL A 185 -7.67 -11.66 -8.28
CA VAL A 185 -6.43 -11.98 -7.55
C VAL A 185 -5.89 -13.33 -8.02
N SER A 186 -6.72 -14.39 -7.98
CA SER A 186 -6.27 -15.74 -8.31
C SER A 186 -5.88 -15.89 -9.78
N GLY A 187 -6.49 -15.12 -10.69
CA GLY A 187 -6.18 -15.13 -12.12
C GLY A 187 -4.84 -14.49 -12.47
N LEU A 188 -4.17 -13.84 -11.53
CA LEU A 188 -2.82 -13.29 -11.73
C LEU A 188 -1.71 -14.34 -11.63
N PHE A 189 -2.00 -15.47 -10.99
CA PHE A 189 -1.00 -16.49 -10.67
C PHE A 189 -1.21 -17.70 -11.59
N GLY A 190 -0.14 -18.11 -12.30
CA GLY A 190 -0.19 -19.21 -13.27
C GLY A 190 -0.36 -20.61 -12.64
N GLY A 191 -0.45 -20.71 -11.31
CA GLY A 191 -0.49 -21.97 -10.58
C GLY A 191 -0.80 -21.81 -9.08
N ARG A 192 -0.17 -22.63 -8.23
CA ARG A 192 -0.29 -22.49 -6.78
C ARG A 192 0.41 -21.21 -6.32
N TYR A 193 -0.25 -20.45 -5.46
CA TYR A 193 0.28 -19.25 -4.83
C TYR A 193 -0.02 -19.28 -3.33
N GLU A 194 0.79 -18.58 -2.56
CA GLU A 194 0.74 -18.52 -1.11
C GLU A 194 0.13 -17.19 -0.65
N ALA A 195 -0.53 -17.24 0.52
CA ALA A 195 -1.01 -16.07 1.23
C ALA A 195 -0.35 -16.00 2.61
N HIS A 196 0.40 -14.93 2.87
CA HIS A 196 1.16 -14.72 4.11
C HIS A 196 0.55 -13.62 4.98
#